data_AF-Q8U0M1-F1
#
_entry.id   AF-Q8U0M1-F1
#
_cell.length_a   1.000
_cell.length_b   1.000
_cell.length_c   1.000
_cell.angle_alpha   90.00
_cell.angle_beta   90.00
_cell.angle_gamma   90.00
#
_symmetry.space_group_name_H-M   'P 1'
#
loop_
_entity.id
_entity.type
_entity.pdbx_description
1 polymer ?
#
loop_
_entity_poly.entity_id
_entity_poly.type
_entity_poly.pdbx_seq_one_letter_code
_entity_poly.pdbx_strand_id
1 'polypeptide(L)'
;MYFDHFPTFGGYIFSMVLYYTLIPAVLLVTLRIKWNYIVRRYWRSVLKAFIIAIFISSLITSLLQFKLTNDYLYVYSLTRTGVCLTSSCLISEMERNRDYHFNITAIKSYGMPRAGLMMAFRLVDRKYNPSKGRFESVNSVVIIRSLAPIPAVEVWDYKVDPKDSHRIIGLRKFYIYYPYSPATFLTKAYDFEFTMFLWGMRGGAA
;
A
#
# COMPACT_ATOMS: atom_id res chain seq x y z
N MET A 1 16.69 11.10 13.01
CA MET A 1 15.93 11.20 11.74
C MET A 1 14.72 10.25 11.76
N TYR A 2 13.88 10.30 12.79
CA TYR A 2 12.67 9.44 12.90
C TYR A 2 11.41 10.14 12.35
N PHE A 3 11.46 11.47 12.17
CA PHE A 3 10.29 12.31 11.87
C PHE A 3 10.21 12.81 10.42
N ASP A 4 11.26 12.66 9.61
CA ASP A 4 11.33 13.25 8.26
C ASP A 4 10.52 12.48 7.20
N HIS A 5 9.96 11.32 7.56
CA HIS A 5 9.24 10.43 6.63
C HIS A 5 7.84 10.02 7.11
N PHE A 6 7.37 10.53 8.25
CA PHE A 6 5.98 10.29 8.64
C PHE A 6 5.04 11.01 7.66
N PRO A 7 3.98 10.34 7.18
CA PRO A 7 3.01 10.99 6.30
C PRO A 7 2.35 12.13 7.06
N THR A 8 2.41 13.35 6.50
CA THR A 8 1.68 14.48 7.06
C THR A 8 0.19 14.17 7.01
N PHE A 9 -0.53 14.39 8.13
CA PHE A 9 -1.96 14.07 8.23
C PHE A 9 -2.78 14.67 7.10
N GLY A 10 -2.53 15.93 6.75
CA GLY A 10 -3.19 16.60 5.62
C GLY A 10 -2.88 15.94 4.27
N GLY A 11 -1.62 15.56 4.03
CA GLY A 11 -1.23 14.87 2.80
C GLY A 11 -1.87 13.49 2.67
N TYR A 12 -2.02 12.78 3.79
CA TYR A 12 -2.71 11.50 3.85
C TYR A 12 -4.22 11.64 3.57
N ILE A 13 -4.92 12.54 4.27
CA ILE A 13 -6.36 12.78 4.05
C ILE A 13 -6.62 13.19 2.61
N PHE A 14 -5.81 14.11 2.08
CA PHE A 14 -5.91 14.52 0.69
C PHE A 14 -5.74 13.34 -0.27
N SER A 15 -4.75 12.48 -0.02
CA SER A 15 -4.53 11.27 -0.83
C SER A 15 -5.71 10.29 -0.74
N MET A 16 -6.34 10.15 0.43
CA MET A 16 -7.54 9.34 0.63
C MET A 16 -8.76 9.91 -0.12
N VAL A 17 -9.01 11.21 -0.01
CA VAL A 17 -10.10 11.88 -0.74
C VAL A 17 -9.91 11.67 -2.24
N LEU A 18 -8.69 11.90 -2.73
CA LEU A 18 -8.36 11.70 -4.14
C LEU A 18 -8.55 10.24 -4.56
N TYR A 19 -8.10 9.28 -3.75
CA TYR A 19 -8.25 7.85 -4.02
C TYR A 19 -9.71 7.46 -4.27
N TYR A 20 -10.65 7.90 -3.41
CA TYR A 20 -12.06 7.59 -3.56
C TYR A 20 -12.76 8.37 -4.69
N THR A 21 -12.38 9.63 -4.90
CA THR A 21 -13.11 10.53 -5.80
C THR A 21 -12.60 10.51 -7.24
N LEU A 22 -11.35 10.09 -7.50
CA LEU A 22 -10.71 10.26 -8.80
C LEU A 22 -11.45 9.54 -9.93
N ILE A 23 -11.72 8.23 -9.79
CA ILE A 23 -12.41 7.44 -10.83
C ILE A 23 -13.83 8.00 -11.08
N PRO A 24 -14.68 8.20 -10.04
CA PRO A 24 -15.99 8.82 -10.23
C PRO A 24 -15.94 10.20 -10.89
N ALA A 25 -15.03 11.08 -10.45
CA ALA A 25 -14.90 12.42 -10.98
C ALA A 25 -14.51 12.40 -12.47
N VAL A 26 -13.54 11.55 -12.84
CA VAL A 26 -13.10 11.39 -14.23
C VAL A 26 -14.24 10.89 -15.12
N LEU A 27 -15.07 9.98 -14.63
CA LEU A 27 -16.25 9.51 -15.36
C LEU A 27 -17.27 10.64 -15.60
N LEU A 28 -17.57 11.43 -14.57
CA LEU A 28 -18.52 12.55 -14.66
C LEU A 28 -18.01 13.66 -15.60
N VAL A 29 -16.72 14.01 -15.50
CA VAL A 29 -16.10 14.99 -16.39
C VAL A 29 -16.10 14.49 -17.83
N THR A 30 -15.75 13.23 -18.07
CA THR A 30 -15.77 12.64 -19.42
C THR A 30 -17.18 12.62 -19.99
N LEU A 31 -18.19 12.26 -19.18
CA LEU A 31 -19.60 12.31 -19.55
C LEU A 31 -20.02 13.72 -19.97
N ARG A 32 -19.66 14.74 -19.18
CA ARG A 32 -19.99 16.13 -19.46
C ARG A 32 -19.35 16.61 -20.76
N ILE A 33 -18.08 16.32 -20.98
CA ILE A 33 -17.35 16.70 -22.20
C ILE A 33 -17.94 16.01 -23.44
N LYS A 34 -18.35 14.75 -23.31
CA LYS A 34 -18.89 13.95 -24.42
C LYS A 34 -20.41 14.02 -24.58
N TRP A 35 -21.11 14.82 -23.78
CA TRP A 35 -22.57 14.91 -23.79
C TRP A 35 -23.16 15.15 -25.19
N ASN A 36 -22.61 16.12 -25.94
CA ASN A 36 -23.09 16.41 -27.29
C ASN A 36 -22.87 15.25 -28.28
N TYR A 37 -21.80 14.47 -28.10
CA TYR A 37 -21.53 13.28 -28.91
C TYR A 37 -22.45 12.12 -28.55
N ILE A 38 -22.85 12.01 -27.29
CA ILE A 38 -23.84 11.03 -26.81
C ILE A 38 -25.20 11.32 -27.43
N VAL A 39 -25.66 12.58 -27.35
CA VAL A 39 -26.93 13.02 -27.95
C VAL A 39 -26.95 12.75 -29.46
N ARG A 40 -25.82 13.00 -30.15
CA ARG A 40 -25.64 12.74 -31.58
C ARG A 40 -25.31 11.27 -31.92
N ARG A 41 -25.36 10.35 -30.93
CA ARG A 41 -25.14 8.89 -31.07
C ARG A 41 -23.77 8.47 -31.63
N TYR A 42 -22.73 9.28 -31.45
CA TYR A 42 -21.35 8.94 -31.86
C TYR A 42 -20.63 8.03 -30.85
N TRP A 43 -21.18 6.85 -30.60
CA TRP A 43 -20.77 5.96 -29.50
C TRP A 43 -19.31 5.51 -29.54
N ARG A 44 -18.72 5.31 -30.73
CA ARG A 44 -17.29 4.92 -30.85
C ARG A 44 -16.34 5.96 -30.26
N SER A 45 -16.61 7.25 -30.49
CA SER A 45 -15.78 8.35 -29.96
C SER A 45 -15.96 8.51 -28.44
N VAL A 46 -17.20 8.33 -27.98
CA VAL A 46 -17.54 8.35 -26.55
C VAL A 46 -16.82 7.22 -25.83
N LEU A 47 -16.97 5.98 -26.29
CA LEU A 47 -16.37 4.79 -25.65
C LEU A 47 -14.84 4.90 -25.60
N LYS A 48 -14.19 5.34 -26.69
CA LYS A 48 -12.74 5.56 -26.72
C LYS A 48 -12.29 6.55 -25.63
N ALA A 49 -13.03 7.64 -25.44
CA ALA A 49 -12.71 8.62 -24.41
C ALA A 49 -12.87 8.04 -23.00
N PHE A 50 -13.93 7.29 -22.73
CA PHE A 50 -14.13 6.62 -21.44
C PHE A 50 -13.03 5.59 -21.15
N ILE A 51 -12.63 4.77 -22.13
CA ILE A 51 -11.56 3.78 -21.96
C ILE A 51 -10.24 4.47 -21.59
N ILE A 52 -9.86 5.52 -22.33
CA ILE A 52 -8.63 6.28 -22.04
C ILE A 52 -8.71 6.93 -20.66
N ALA A 53 -9.84 7.55 -20.33
CA ALA A 53 -10.06 8.21 -19.05
C ALA A 53 -9.97 7.23 -17.88
N ILE A 54 -10.61 6.06 -17.98
CA ILE A 54 -10.55 4.99 -16.98
C ILE A 54 -9.13 4.43 -16.86
N PHE A 55 -8.41 4.24 -17.97
CA PHE A 55 -7.05 3.73 -17.94
C PHE A 55 -6.10 4.67 -17.20
N ILE A 56 -6.17 5.97 -17.51
CA ILE A 56 -5.36 7.00 -16.85
C ILE A 56 -5.74 7.12 -15.37
N SER A 57 -7.03 7.20 -15.05
CA SER A 57 -7.48 7.32 -13.66
C SER A 57 -7.10 6.08 -12.84
N SER A 58 -7.21 4.88 -13.42
CA SER A 58 -6.81 3.62 -12.77
C SER A 58 -5.32 3.57 -12.48
N LEU A 59 -4.47 4.06 -13.40
CA LEU A 59 -3.03 4.19 -13.18
C LEU A 59 -2.73 5.10 -11.98
N ILE A 60 -3.33 6.29 -11.94
CA ILE A 60 -3.14 7.25 -10.85
C ILE A 60 -3.68 6.68 -9.53
N THR A 61 -4.86 6.08 -9.53
CA THR A 61 -5.45 5.42 -8.36
C THR A 61 -4.57 4.28 -7.86
N SER A 62 -3.94 3.50 -8.75
CA SER A 62 -3.01 2.43 -8.37
C SER A 62 -1.77 2.97 -7.65
N LEU A 63 -1.22 4.10 -8.12
CA LEU A 63 -0.12 4.79 -7.44
C LEU A 63 -0.54 5.37 -6.08
N LEU A 64 -1.72 5.97 -6.00
CA LEU A 64 -2.28 6.47 -4.73
C LEU A 64 -2.49 5.32 -3.74
N GLN A 65 -3.00 4.19 -4.20
CA GLN A 65 -3.21 3.02 -3.35
C GLN A 65 -1.88 2.45 -2.85
N PHE A 66 -0.86 2.37 -3.71
CA PHE A 66 0.47 1.96 -3.32
C PHE A 66 1.05 2.89 -2.25
N LYS A 67 0.91 4.21 -2.44
CA LYS A 67 1.33 5.22 -1.46
C LYS A 67 0.58 5.07 -0.14
N LEU A 68 -0.76 5.00 -0.16
CA LEU A 68 -1.58 4.86 1.05
C LEU A 68 -1.25 3.57 1.81
N THR A 69 -0.99 2.47 1.09
CA THR A 69 -0.58 1.20 1.70
C THR A 69 0.81 1.32 2.34
N ASN A 70 1.76 1.98 1.67
CA ASN A 70 3.07 2.31 2.24
C ASN A 70 2.93 3.16 3.51
N ASP A 71 2.13 4.23 3.46
CA ASP A 71 1.94 5.15 4.58
C ASP A 71 1.40 4.41 5.81
N TYR A 72 0.44 3.49 5.62
CA TYR A 72 -0.05 2.65 6.69
C TYR A 72 1.00 1.69 7.25
N LEU A 73 1.69 0.93 6.40
CA LEU A 73 2.70 -0.01 6.85
C LEU A 73 3.87 0.69 7.52
N TYR A 74 4.24 1.88 7.06
CA TYR A 74 5.32 2.68 7.64
C TYR A 74 5.03 3.13 9.07
N VAL A 75 3.78 3.41 9.43
CA VAL A 75 3.43 3.73 10.85
C VAL A 75 3.76 2.55 11.78
N TYR A 76 3.72 1.32 11.28
CA TYR A 76 3.91 0.08 12.05
C TYR A 76 5.22 -0.63 11.73
N SER A 77 6.03 0.00 10.89
CA SER A 77 7.33 -0.48 10.49
C SER A 77 8.29 0.65 10.75
N LEU A 78 9.14 0.51 11.77
CA LEU A 78 10.21 1.48 12.05
C LEU A 78 11.21 1.61 10.87
N THR A 79 11.04 0.78 9.83
CA THR A 79 12.04 0.48 8.81
C THR A 79 11.38 0.18 7.46
N ARG A 80 11.93 0.68 6.35
CA ARG A 80 11.43 0.37 4.99
C ARG A 80 12.55 0.41 3.97
N THR A 81 12.45 -0.36 2.90
CA THR A 81 13.36 -0.25 1.75
C THR A 81 13.00 0.96 0.87
N GLY A 82 13.89 1.33 -0.06
CA GLY A 82 13.50 2.17 -1.19
C GLY A 82 12.41 1.55 -2.07
N VAL A 83 11.85 2.35 -2.98
CA VAL A 83 10.94 1.87 -4.03
C VAL A 83 11.78 1.21 -5.12
N CYS A 84 11.46 -0.04 -5.44
CA CYS A 84 12.11 -0.81 -6.49
C CYS A 84 11.11 -1.24 -7.57
N LEU A 85 11.60 -1.52 -8.79
CA LEU A 85 10.78 -2.04 -9.90
C LEU A 85 10.98 -3.53 -10.13
N THR A 86 12.06 -4.11 -9.61
CA THR A 86 12.45 -5.51 -9.79
C THR A 86 12.83 -6.15 -8.47
N SER A 87 12.71 -7.47 -8.40
CA SER A 87 13.15 -8.24 -7.24
C SER A 87 14.64 -8.04 -6.93
N SER A 88 15.49 -7.91 -7.95
CA SER A 88 16.94 -7.70 -7.78
C SER A 88 17.26 -6.37 -7.11
N CYS A 89 16.59 -5.28 -7.50
CA CYS A 89 16.69 -3.99 -6.81
C CYS A 89 16.25 -4.12 -5.36
N LEU A 90 15.10 -4.78 -5.12
CA LEU A 90 14.57 -4.93 -3.78
C LEU A 90 15.51 -5.73 -2.88
N ILE A 91 16.09 -6.81 -3.40
CA ILE A 91 17.10 -7.62 -2.70
C ILE A 91 18.34 -6.77 -2.36
N SER A 92 18.86 -6.01 -3.32
CA SER A 92 20.02 -5.12 -3.09
C SER A 92 19.73 -4.10 -1.97
N GLU A 93 18.54 -3.49 -1.98
CA GLU A 93 18.09 -2.58 -0.93
C GLU A 93 17.96 -3.28 0.43
N MET A 94 17.45 -4.52 0.46
CA MET A 94 17.39 -5.32 1.69
C MET A 94 18.79 -5.67 2.23
N GLU A 95 19.75 -5.98 1.36
CA GLU A 95 21.13 -6.32 1.74
C GLU A 95 21.89 -5.09 2.27
N ARG A 96 21.66 -3.93 1.64
CA ARG A 96 22.27 -2.67 2.05
C ARG A 96 21.78 -2.20 3.41
N ASN A 97 20.53 -2.48 3.74
CA ASN A 97 19.90 -2.03 4.97
C ASN A 97 20.13 -3.03 6.12
N ARG A 98 21.37 -3.00 6.65
CA ARG A 98 21.83 -3.95 7.69
C ARG A 98 21.02 -3.89 8.97
N ASP A 99 20.43 -2.74 9.29
CA ASP A 99 19.60 -2.53 10.47
C ASP A 99 18.36 -3.43 10.49
N TYR A 100 17.93 -3.95 9.33
CA TYR A 100 16.64 -4.61 9.17
C TYR A 100 16.74 -6.14 9.19
N HIS A 101 17.96 -6.69 9.14
CA HIS A 101 18.27 -8.11 9.23
C HIS A 101 17.32 -9.01 8.43
N PHE A 102 17.01 -8.65 7.19
CA PHE A 102 16.15 -9.47 6.33
C PHE A 102 16.82 -10.81 6.06
N ASN A 103 16.14 -11.93 6.33
CA ASN A 103 16.60 -13.24 5.88
C ASN A 103 16.24 -13.45 4.40
N ILE A 104 17.03 -12.82 3.52
CA ILE A 104 16.80 -12.82 2.08
C ILE A 104 16.80 -14.23 1.49
N THR A 105 17.65 -15.11 1.99
CA THR A 105 17.72 -16.52 1.56
C THR A 105 16.40 -17.23 1.82
N ALA A 106 15.82 -17.04 3.02
CA ALA A 106 14.51 -17.59 3.34
C ALA A 106 13.40 -16.91 2.52
N ILE A 107 13.42 -15.59 2.34
CA ILE A 107 12.41 -14.89 1.53
C ILE A 107 12.42 -15.44 0.08
N LYS A 108 13.61 -15.63 -0.50
CA LYS A 108 13.78 -16.21 -1.85
C LYS A 108 13.24 -17.64 -1.93
N SER A 109 13.41 -18.47 -0.90
CA SER A 109 12.94 -19.86 -0.91
C SER A 109 11.41 -19.97 -0.85
N TYR A 110 10.73 -19.07 -0.12
CA TYR A 110 9.26 -18.96 -0.15
C TYR A 110 8.73 -18.25 -1.41
N GLY A 111 9.60 -17.58 -2.16
CA GLY A 111 9.31 -16.89 -3.42
C GLY A 111 9.08 -15.38 -3.23
N MET A 112 9.34 -14.59 -4.26
CA MET A 112 9.27 -13.11 -4.24
C MET A 112 8.53 -12.54 -5.45
N PRO A 113 7.94 -11.34 -5.34
CA PRO A 113 7.41 -10.62 -6.50
C PRO A 113 8.55 -10.28 -7.48
N ARG A 114 8.38 -10.60 -8.77
CA ARG A 114 9.45 -10.46 -9.79
C ARG A 114 9.63 -9.03 -10.29
N ALA A 115 8.52 -8.37 -10.64
CA ALA A 115 8.51 -7.04 -11.24
C ALA A 115 7.24 -6.26 -10.84
N GLY A 116 7.36 -4.93 -10.85
CA GLY A 116 6.33 -3.97 -10.44
C GLY A 116 6.88 -3.02 -9.36
N LEU A 117 6.24 -1.87 -9.15
CA LEU A 117 6.60 -0.98 -8.04
C LEU A 117 6.43 -1.73 -6.73
N MET A 118 7.53 -1.94 -6.01
CA MET A 118 7.59 -2.76 -4.83
C MET A 118 8.42 -2.11 -3.72
N MET A 119 8.04 -2.41 -2.49
CA MET A 119 8.72 -1.96 -1.28
C MET A 119 8.58 -3.03 -0.20
N ALA A 120 9.59 -3.15 0.66
CA ALA A 120 9.57 -4.06 1.78
C ALA A 120 9.62 -3.34 3.12
N PHE A 121 8.97 -3.96 4.09
CA PHE A 121 8.81 -3.49 5.46
C PHE A 121 9.12 -4.63 6.41
N ARG A 122 9.63 -4.29 7.59
CA ARG A 122 9.76 -5.23 8.69
C ARG A 122 8.84 -4.77 9.82
N LEU A 123 7.69 -5.44 9.90
CA LEU A 123 6.71 -5.22 10.96
C LEU A 123 7.21 -5.91 12.22
N VAL A 124 7.52 -5.11 13.23
CA VAL A 124 7.86 -5.56 14.58
C VAL A 124 7.04 -4.71 15.54
N ASP A 125 5.88 -5.22 15.92
CA ASP A 125 5.03 -4.56 16.92
C ASP A 125 4.50 -5.58 17.93
N ARG A 126 4.23 -5.15 19.16
CA ARG A 126 3.62 -5.93 20.22
C ARG A 126 2.39 -5.19 20.71
N LYS A 127 1.19 -5.71 20.41
CA LYS A 127 -0.05 -5.07 20.84
C LYS A 127 -1.03 -6.09 21.41
N TYR A 128 -1.82 -5.62 22.36
CA TYR A 128 -2.84 -6.43 23.00
C TYR A 128 -3.95 -6.75 22.00
N ASN A 129 -4.20 -8.04 21.75
CA ASN A 129 -5.31 -8.49 20.94
C ASN A 129 -6.52 -8.73 21.86
N PRO A 130 -7.56 -7.89 21.81
CA PRO A 130 -8.72 -8.00 22.70
C PRO A 130 -9.53 -9.28 22.44
N SER A 131 -9.60 -9.75 21.20
CA SER A 131 -10.32 -10.97 20.80
C SER A 131 -9.70 -12.24 21.39
N LYS A 132 -8.39 -12.22 21.69
CA LYS A 132 -7.63 -13.37 22.22
C LYS A 132 -7.17 -13.19 23.66
N GLY A 133 -7.44 -12.03 24.27
CA GLY A 133 -7.04 -11.71 25.65
C GLY A 133 -5.53 -11.75 25.91
N ARG A 134 -4.68 -11.56 24.89
CA ARG A 134 -3.21 -11.67 25.01
C ARG A 134 -2.48 -10.71 24.09
N PHE A 135 -1.26 -10.33 24.46
CA PHE A 135 -0.35 -9.58 23.58
C PHE A 135 0.13 -10.49 22.45
N GLU A 136 -0.12 -10.10 21.21
CA GLU A 136 0.46 -10.75 20.04
C GLU A 136 1.59 -9.87 19.49
N SER A 137 2.74 -10.50 19.27
CA SER A 137 3.85 -9.88 18.55
C SER A 137 3.68 -10.12 17.06
N VAL A 138 3.48 -9.06 16.29
CA VAL A 138 3.59 -9.10 14.84
C VAL A 138 5.09 -9.02 14.52
N ASN A 139 5.68 -10.14 14.14
CA ASN A 139 7.02 -10.21 13.55
C ASN A 139 6.85 -10.75 12.14
N SER A 140 6.82 -9.86 11.16
CA SER A 140 6.58 -10.24 9.76
C SER A 140 7.36 -9.34 8.83
N VAL A 141 7.91 -9.93 7.77
CA VAL A 141 8.45 -9.16 6.66
C VAL A 141 7.34 -9.02 5.63
N VAL A 142 7.06 -7.81 5.19
CA VAL A 142 5.98 -7.53 4.25
C VAL A 142 6.54 -6.90 3.00
N ILE A 143 6.25 -7.48 1.84
CA ILE A 143 6.56 -6.86 0.54
C ILE A 143 5.25 -6.46 -0.12
N ILE A 144 5.08 -5.18 -0.40
CA ILE A 144 3.96 -4.69 -1.20
C ILE A 144 4.39 -4.53 -2.65
N ARG A 145 3.48 -4.82 -3.58
CA ARG A 145 3.67 -4.62 -5.02
C ARG A 145 2.42 -3.99 -5.62
N SER A 146 2.58 -2.88 -6.34
CA SER A 146 1.52 -2.32 -7.18
C SER A 146 1.25 -3.21 -8.39
N LEU A 147 -0.03 -3.43 -8.70
CA LEU A 147 -0.50 -4.15 -9.89
C LEU A 147 -0.96 -3.19 -11.00
N ALA A 148 -0.37 -2.00 -11.08
CA ALA A 148 -0.65 -1.02 -12.12
C ALA A 148 -0.69 -1.67 -13.53
N PRO A 149 -1.68 -1.34 -14.38
CA PRO A 149 -2.65 -0.24 -14.25
C PRO A 149 -3.87 -0.57 -13.40
N ILE A 150 -3.98 -1.78 -12.85
CA ILE A 150 -5.10 -2.16 -11.99
C ILE A 150 -4.91 -1.45 -10.64
N PRO A 151 -5.94 -0.77 -10.09
CA PRO A 151 -5.87 -0.15 -8.78
C PRO A 151 -5.97 -1.25 -7.71
N ALA A 152 -4.87 -1.97 -7.57
CA ALA A 152 -4.68 -3.03 -6.60
C ALA A 152 -3.23 -3.08 -6.15
N VAL A 153 -3.04 -3.45 -4.89
CA VAL A 153 -1.75 -3.70 -4.27
C VAL A 153 -1.74 -5.14 -3.79
N GLU A 154 -0.77 -5.91 -4.27
CA GLU A 154 -0.48 -7.24 -3.76
C GLU A 154 0.44 -7.12 -2.54
N VAL A 155 0.13 -7.86 -1.49
CA VAL A 155 0.88 -7.90 -0.25
C VAL A 155 1.38 -9.32 -0.03
N TRP A 156 2.69 -9.46 0.11
CA TRP A 156 3.38 -10.70 0.47
C TRP A 156 3.81 -10.60 1.93
N ASP A 157 3.13 -11.34 2.78
CA ASP A 157 3.35 -11.40 4.23
C ASP A 157 4.15 -12.66 4.57
N TYR A 158 5.42 -12.48 4.90
CA TYR A 158 6.32 -13.53 5.35
C TYR A 158 6.33 -13.52 6.88
N LYS A 159 5.63 -14.49 7.47
CA LYS A 159 5.57 -14.64 8.92
C LYS A 159 6.91 -15.10 9.44
N VAL A 160 7.45 -14.39 10.43
CA VAL A 160 8.70 -14.71 11.10
C VAL A 160 8.40 -15.38 12.43
N ASP A 161 9.20 -16.38 12.81
CA ASP A 161 9.07 -17.05 14.10
C ASP A 161 9.25 -16.03 15.24
N PRO A 162 8.36 -15.99 16.24
CA PRO A 162 8.53 -15.14 17.41
C PRO A 162 9.75 -15.50 18.27
N LYS A 163 10.23 -16.75 18.20
CA LYS A 163 11.41 -17.23 18.94
C LYS A 163 12.72 -17.06 18.17
N ASP A 164 12.65 -17.10 16.85
CA ASP A 164 13.80 -16.91 15.95
C ASP A 164 13.48 -15.86 14.88
N SER A 165 14.01 -14.66 15.08
CA SER A 165 13.80 -13.50 14.21
C SER A 165 14.36 -13.66 12.79
N HIS A 166 15.09 -14.74 12.50
CA HIS A 166 15.61 -15.06 11.18
C HIS A 166 14.82 -16.17 10.49
N ARG A 167 13.96 -16.92 11.20
CA ARG A 167 13.24 -18.04 10.62
C ARG A 167 11.89 -17.60 10.06
N ILE A 168 11.70 -17.79 8.75
CA ILE A 168 10.39 -17.60 8.11
C ILE A 168 9.59 -18.90 8.22
N ILE A 169 8.42 -18.82 8.84
CA ILE A 169 7.54 -19.96 9.13
C ILE A 169 6.41 -20.11 8.10
N GLY A 170 6.17 -19.10 7.27
CA GLY A 170 5.18 -19.20 6.21
C GLY A 170 5.05 -17.92 5.39
N LEU A 171 4.36 -18.06 4.26
CA LEU A 171 4.04 -16.98 3.34
C LEU A 171 2.53 -16.91 3.14
N ARG A 172 1.96 -15.72 3.33
CA ARG A 172 0.58 -15.39 3.01
C ARG A 172 0.56 -14.30 1.95
N LYS A 173 -0.30 -14.45 0.95
CA LYS A 173 -0.51 -13.44 -0.10
C LYS A 173 -1.94 -12.95 -0.05
N PHE A 174 -2.12 -11.65 -0.20
CA PHE A 174 -3.45 -11.06 -0.33
C PHE A 174 -3.40 -9.79 -1.17
N TYR A 175 -4.57 -9.36 -1.63
CA TYR A 175 -4.71 -8.21 -2.50
C TYR A 175 -5.63 -7.18 -1.84
N ILE A 176 -5.18 -5.94 -1.84
CA ILE A 176 -6.01 -4.78 -1.53
C ILE A 176 -6.46 -4.24 -2.88
N TYR A 177 -7.77 -4.10 -3.11
CA TYR A 177 -8.31 -3.62 -4.37
C TYR A 177 -9.22 -2.41 -4.14
N TYR A 178 -9.22 -1.47 -5.07
CA TYR A 178 -10.18 -0.35 -5.05
C TYR A 178 -11.63 -0.89 -5.10
N PRO A 179 -12.58 -0.31 -4.34
CA PRO A 179 -12.45 0.88 -3.48
C PRO A 179 -12.15 0.57 -2.01
N TYR A 180 -11.63 -0.61 -1.64
CA TYR A 180 -11.37 -0.89 -0.24
C TYR A 180 -10.24 -0.01 0.32
N SER A 181 -10.44 0.48 1.55
CA SER A 181 -9.42 1.20 2.32
C SER A 181 -8.27 0.25 2.66
N PRO A 182 -7.01 0.61 2.33
CA PRO A 182 -5.84 -0.15 2.77
C PRO A 182 -5.81 -0.35 4.29
N ALA A 183 -6.23 0.66 5.06
CA ALA A 183 -6.31 0.62 6.51
C ALA A 183 -7.17 -0.54 7.01
N THR A 184 -8.43 -0.55 6.59
CA THR A 184 -9.44 -1.50 7.07
C THR A 184 -9.06 -2.91 6.66
N PHE A 185 -8.50 -3.07 5.46
CA PHE A 185 -8.07 -4.36 4.97
C PHE A 185 -6.86 -4.89 5.75
N LEU A 186 -5.83 -4.07 5.97
CA LEU A 186 -4.65 -4.43 6.76
C LEU A 186 -5.03 -4.73 8.22
N THR A 187 -5.94 -3.94 8.80
CA THR A 187 -6.44 -4.18 10.17
C THR A 187 -7.09 -5.54 10.31
N LYS A 188 -7.97 -5.92 9.37
CA LYS A 188 -8.57 -7.25 9.36
C LYS A 188 -7.55 -8.34 9.05
N ALA A 189 -6.59 -8.06 8.17
CA ALA A 189 -5.61 -9.05 7.74
C ALA A 189 -4.65 -9.45 8.87
N TYR A 190 -4.20 -8.49 9.66
CA TYR A 190 -3.27 -8.71 10.77
C TYR A 190 -3.96 -8.79 12.14
N ASP A 191 -5.29 -8.67 12.20
CA ASP A 191 -6.08 -8.57 13.44
C ASP A 191 -5.51 -7.51 14.39
N PHE A 192 -5.17 -6.37 13.81
CA PHE A 192 -4.37 -5.33 14.42
C PHE A 192 -4.94 -3.95 14.05
N GLU A 193 -5.29 -3.11 15.02
CA GLU A 193 -5.79 -1.77 14.70
C GLU A 193 -4.68 -0.85 14.18
N PHE A 194 -4.68 -0.64 12.85
CA PHE A 194 -3.86 0.39 12.20
C PHE A 194 -4.46 1.79 12.45
N THR A 195 -4.14 2.38 13.58
CA THR A 195 -4.37 3.80 13.89
C THR A 195 -3.24 4.69 13.33
N MET A 196 -3.56 5.71 12.53
CA MET A 196 -2.58 6.76 12.22
C MET A 196 -2.45 7.71 13.40
N PHE A 197 -1.22 7.98 13.85
CA PHE A 197 -0.99 8.96 14.90
C PHE A 197 -1.08 10.39 14.35
N LEU A 198 -1.85 11.25 15.03
CA LEU A 198 -1.99 12.67 14.72
C LEU A 198 -0.76 13.46 15.18
N TRP A 199 0.32 13.44 14.42
CA TRP A 199 1.48 14.32 14.65
C TRP A 199 1.44 15.45 13.63
N GLY A 200 1.04 16.65 14.05
CA GLY A 200 0.98 17.83 13.19
C GLY A 200 -0.06 18.89 13.57
N MET A 201 -1.05 18.60 14.42
CA MET A 201 -2.05 19.57 14.90
C MET A 201 -1.57 20.40 16.11
N ARG A 202 -0.27 20.71 16.20
CA ARG A 202 0.31 21.53 17.30
C ARG A 202 1.07 22.76 16.81
N GLY A 203 0.63 23.34 15.70
CA GLY A 203 1.23 24.53 15.08
C GLY A 203 0.21 25.61 14.71
N GLY A 204 -0.73 25.92 15.60
CA GLY A 204 -1.75 26.95 15.34
C GLY A 204 -2.77 27.11 16.45
N ALA A 205 -2.31 27.33 17.68
CA ALA A 205 -3.09 27.91 18.79
C ALA A 205 -2.12 28.23 19.94
N ALA A 206 -1.41 29.34 19.80
CA ALA A 206 -0.87 30.17 20.87
C ALA A 206 -0.79 31.60 20.31
#